data_AF-A0AA42YVK0-F1
#
_entry.id   AF-A0AA42YVK0-F1
#
_cell.length_a   1.000
_cell.length_b   1.000
_cell.length_c   1.000
_cell.angle_alpha   90.00
_cell.angle_beta   90.00
_cell.angle_gamma   90.00
#
_symmetry.space_group_name_H-M   'P 1'
#
loop_
_entity.id
_entity.type
_entity.pdbx_description
1 polymer ?
#
loop_
_entity_poly.entity_id
_entity_poly.type
_entity_poly.pdbx_seq_one_letter_code
_entity_poly.pdbx_strand_id
1 'polypeptide(L)'
;MQILDGPIGTELIARGVALDGADWSARAIRGAPEVLSNIHASYAEAGATLHTANTFRTQPGVLGDRWGDDLRAAVTIARSAVPVGQKVLGSIAPIEDCYRPDLSPGKAAFAQHRKTARALAEAGCDALLCETFAHQAEALAALEAARDTGLPVWLSLTAGPFGELLTPSDFGQIGREAVALGVDRLLANCIAATRMTPFVEALASLGVPLGVYANAGAKDERLGWGDAAEDAAERYVELAERWAEIGATVIGGCCGTGPLHIRALSKRFRSGAGDVLGAGV
;
A
#
# COMPACT_ATOMS: atom_id res chain seq x y z
N MET A 1 5.52 -12.17 10.65
CA MET A 1 5.12 -11.43 9.45
C MET A 1 3.95 -10.52 9.79
N GLN A 2 3.97 -9.25 9.37
CA GLN A 2 2.78 -8.39 9.40
C GLN A 2 2.05 -8.50 8.07
N ILE A 3 0.72 -8.51 8.12
CA ILE A 3 -0.12 -8.59 6.92
C ILE A 3 -0.71 -7.21 6.66
N LEU A 4 -0.40 -6.64 5.50
CA LEU A 4 -1.03 -5.44 4.96
C LEU A 4 -2.31 -5.84 4.23
N ASP A 5 -3.27 -4.92 4.18
CA ASP A 5 -4.51 -5.08 3.45
C ASP A 5 -4.29 -5.14 1.92
N GLY A 6 -5.40 -5.09 1.19
CA GLY A 6 -5.42 -5.11 -0.27
C GLY A 6 -5.93 -3.80 -0.88
N PRO A 7 -6.19 -3.79 -2.19
CA PRO A 7 -6.61 -2.60 -2.92
C PRO A 7 -8.03 -2.14 -2.56
N ILE A 8 -8.18 -0.88 -2.14
CA ILE A 8 -9.52 -0.27 -1.96
C ILE A 8 -10.19 -0.04 -3.32
N GLY A 9 -9.47 0.48 -4.30
CA GLY A 9 -10.04 0.86 -5.60
C GLY A 9 -10.69 -0.31 -6.33
N THR A 10 -9.98 -1.43 -6.50
CA THR A 10 -10.56 -2.58 -7.21
C THR A 10 -11.67 -3.27 -6.42
N GLU A 11 -11.64 -3.20 -5.08
CA GLU A 11 -12.72 -3.70 -4.23
C GLU A 11 -13.98 -2.83 -4.27
N LEU A 12 -13.83 -1.51 -4.46
CA LEU A 12 -14.96 -0.60 -4.73
C LEU A 12 -15.65 -0.98 -6.05
N ILE A 13 -14.88 -1.21 -7.12
CA ILE A 13 -15.41 -1.66 -8.41
C ILE A 13 -16.13 -3.00 -8.26
N ALA A 14 -15.51 -3.97 -7.57
CA ALA A 14 -16.09 -5.28 -7.33
C ALA A 14 -17.42 -5.22 -6.53
N ARG A 15 -17.63 -4.17 -5.73
CA ARG A 15 -18.87 -3.90 -4.97
C ARG A 15 -19.81 -2.92 -5.67
N GLY A 16 -19.59 -2.64 -6.96
CA GLY A 16 -20.48 -1.82 -7.78
C GLY A 16 -20.34 -0.31 -7.61
N VAL A 17 -19.26 0.16 -7.00
CA VAL A 17 -18.94 1.60 -6.89
C VAL A 17 -18.02 1.99 -8.05
N ALA A 18 -18.47 2.90 -8.91
CA ALA A 18 -17.68 3.41 -10.03
C ALA A 18 -16.54 4.32 -9.55
N LEU A 19 -15.36 4.16 -10.15
CA LEU A 19 -14.20 5.01 -9.91
C LEU A 19 -14.06 6.06 -11.02
N ASP A 20 -14.99 7.00 -11.03
CA ASP A 20 -14.98 8.06 -12.03
C ASP A 20 -14.06 9.21 -11.60
N GLY A 21 -13.25 9.70 -12.54
CA GLY A 21 -12.42 10.92 -12.39
C GLY A 21 -11.25 10.84 -11.41
N ALA A 22 -10.51 11.95 -11.32
CA ALA A 22 -9.27 12.03 -10.56
C ALA A 22 -9.46 11.99 -9.03
N ASP A 23 -10.67 12.25 -8.55
CA ASP A 23 -11.08 12.35 -7.14
C ASP A 23 -11.86 11.12 -6.63
N TRP A 24 -11.73 9.97 -7.31
CA TRP A 24 -12.53 8.76 -7.03
C TRP A 24 -12.49 8.32 -5.56
N SER A 25 -11.35 8.42 -4.86
CA SER A 25 -11.24 8.01 -3.47
C SER A 25 -12.14 8.88 -2.58
N ALA A 26 -12.12 10.18 -2.82
CA ALA A 26 -12.91 11.16 -2.09
C ALA A 26 -14.41 11.02 -2.36
N ARG A 27 -14.79 10.70 -3.60
CA ARG A 27 -16.18 10.40 -3.94
C ARG A 27 -16.68 9.16 -3.21
N ALA A 28 -15.87 8.12 -3.10
CA ALA A 28 -16.25 6.91 -2.37
C ALA A 28 -16.50 7.17 -0.88
N ILE A 29 -15.70 8.05 -0.25
CA ILE A 29 -15.90 8.48 1.15
C ILE A 29 -17.29 9.11 1.34
N ARG A 30 -17.72 9.93 0.38
CA ARG A 30 -18.99 10.69 0.46
C ARG A 30 -20.20 9.88 0.00
N GLY A 31 -20.06 9.16 -1.11
CA GLY A 31 -21.15 8.49 -1.80
C GLY A 31 -21.36 7.03 -1.37
N ALA A 32 -20.34 6.39 -0.78
CA ALA A 32 -20.40 4.98 -0.40
C ALA A 32 -19.60 4.66 0.89
N PRO A 33 -19.74 5.45 1.99
CA PRO A 33 -18.96 5.24 3.21
C PRO A 33 -19.16 3.85 3.83
N GLU A 34 -20.37 3.29 3.77
CA GLU A 34 -20.67 1.95 4.27
C GLU A 34 -19.95 0.85 3.45
N VAL A 35 -19.86 1.02 2.12
CA VAL A 35 -19.11 0.09 1.27
C VAL A 35 -17.62 0.16 1.62
N LEU A 36 -17.09 1.36 1.82
CA LEU A 36 -15.70 1.55 2.22
C LEU A 36 -15.40 0.94 3.60
N SER A 37 -16.29 1.16 4.58
CA SER A 37 -16.22 0.52 5.90
C SER A 37 -16.17 -1.01 5.78
N ASN A 38 -17.08 -1.58 4.98
CA ASN A 38 -17.14 -3.02 4.74
C ASN A 38 -15.89 -3.58 4.05
N ILE A 39 -15.21 -2.80 3.20
CA ILE A 39 -13.92 -3.21 2.59
C ILE A 39 -12.85 -3.36 3.67
N HIS A 40 -12.68 -2.35 4.53
CA HIS A 40 -11.72 -2.42 5.64
C HIS A 40 -12.03 -3.59 6.59
N ALA A 41 -13.31 -3.76 6.96
CA ALA A 41 -13.75 -4.87 7.80
C ALA A 41 -13.43 -6.24 7.14
N SER A 42 -13.69 -6.37 5.83
CA SER A 42 -13.38 -7.60 5.07
C SER A 42 -11.88 -7.94 5.11
N TYR A 43 -11.00 -6.95 5.03
CA TYR A 43 -9.56 -7.18 5.15
C TYR A 43 -9.14 -7.53 6.58
N ALA A 44 -9.75 -6.93 7.59
CA ALA A 44 -9.51 -7.28 8.98
C ALA A 44 -9.93 -8.73 9.28
N GLU A 45 -11.10 -9.15 8.79
CA GLU A 45 -11.60 -10.53 8.88
C GLU A 45 -10.71 -11.52 8.10
N ALA A 46 -10.16 -11.10 6.96
CA ALA A 46 -9.16 -11.87 6.23
C ALA A 46 -7.80 -11.97 6.98
N GLY A 47 -7.62 -11.20 8.06
CA GLY A 47 -6.47 -11.30 8.94
C GLY A 47 -5.35 -10.29 8.65
N ALA A 48 -5.65 -9.23 7.90
CA ALA A 48 -4.79 -8.05 7.84
C ALA A 48 -4.61 -7.44 9.25
N THR A 49 -3.41 -6.90 9.48
CA THR A 49 -3.00 -6.26 10.74
C THR A 49 -2.61 -4.79 10.54
N LEU A 50 -2.43 -4.40 9.29
CA LEU A 50 -2.12 -3.06 8.82
C LEU A 50 -3.15 -2.73 7.74
N HIS A 51 -3.76 -1.56 7.82
CA HIS A 51 -4.80 -1.10 6.91
C HIS A 51 -4.44 0.25 6.34
N THR A 52 -4.61 0.46 5.05
CA THR A 52 -4.37 1.73 4.39
C THR A 52 -5.66 2.56 4.38
N ALA A 53 -5.61 3.81 4.83
CA ALA A 53 -6.77 4.69 4.70
C ALA A 53 -7.01 5.04 3.22
N ASN A 54 -8.27 5.27 2.82
CA ASN A 54 -8.66 5.63 1.45
C ASN A 54 -8.27 7.08 1.07
N THR A 55 -6.98 7.39 1.13
CA THR A 55 -6.45 8.75 0.96
C THR A 55 -5.58 8.92 -0.29
N PHE A 56 -5.47 7.88 -1.12
CA PHE A 56 -4.65 7.86 -2.34
C PHE A 56 -4.94 9.01 -3.32
N ARG A 57 -6.21 9.40 -3.51
CA ARG A 57 -6.61 10.59 -4.31
C ARG A 57 -7.32 11.66 -3.49
N THR A 58 -7.07 11.70 -2.18
CA THR A 58 -7.74 12.61 -1.24
C THR A 58 -6.79 13.75 -0.84
N GLN A 59 -6.36 14.54 -1.83
CA GLN A 59 -5.31 15.55 -1.69
C GLN A 59 -5.76 16.94 -2.14
N PRO A 60 -5.08 18.02 -1.68
CA PRO A 60 -5.54 19.40 -1.92
C PRO A 60 -5.77 19.75 -3.39
N GLY A 61 -4.83 19.39 -4.28
CA GLY A 61 -4.92 19.72 -5.71
C GLY A 61 -6.10 19.07 -6.44
N VAL A 62 -6.65 17.98 -5.88
CA VAL A 62 -7.76 17.23 -6.47
C VAL A 62 -9.12 17.72 -5.95
N LEU A 63 -9.19 18.18 -4.70
CA LEU A 63 -10.46 18.41 -4.00
C LEU A 63 -10.73 19.87 -3.59
N GLY A 64 -9.76 20.77 -3.77
CA GLY A 64 -9.88 22.14 -3.27
C GLY A 64 -10.08 22.15 -1.75
N ASP A 65 -10.87 23.09 -1.24
CA ASP A 65 -10.97 23.35 0.21
C ASP A 65 -11.49 22.18 1.07
N ARG A 66 -12.22 21.22 0.48
CA ARG A 66 -12.81 20.08 1.22
C ARG A 66 -11.85 18.93 1.48
N TRP A 67 -10.65 18.98 0.91
CA TRP A 67 -9.71 17.86 0.95
C TRP A 67 -9.43 17.33 2.37
N GLY A 68 -9.31 18.25 3.34
CA GLY A 68 -8.99 17.90 4.72
C GLY A 68 -10.13 17.19 5.46
N ASP A 69 -11.38 17.53 5.14
CA ASP A 69 -12.55 16.88 5.75
C ASP A 69 -12.73 15.48 5.19
N ASP A 70 -12.61 15.31 3.87
CA ASP A 70 -12.66 13.99 3.23
C ASP A 70 -11.52 13.09 3.74
N LEU A 71 -10.31 13.65 3.92
CA LEU A 71 -9.16 12.91 4.47
C LEU A 71 -9.42 12.42 5.90
N ARG A 72 -9.91 13.30 6.78
CA ARG A 72 -10.26 12.93 8.17
C ARG A 72 -11.37 11.89 8.21
N ALA A 73 -12.36 11.99 7.31
CA ALA A 73 -13.42 11.00 7.19
C ALA A 73 -12.89 9.62 6.74
N ALA A 74 -11.99 9.55 5.75
CA ALA A 74 -11.36 8.30 5.34
C ALA A 74 -10.65 7.59 6.50
N VAL A 75 -9.86 8.33 7.28
CA VAL A 75 -9.14 7.76 8.44
C VAL A 75 -10.13 7.28 9.51
N THR A 76 -11.20 8.04 9.76
CA THR A 76 -12.26 7.68 10.72
C THR A 76 -12.99 6.40 10.31
N ILE A 77 -13.33 6.26 9.03
CA ILE A 77 -13.98 5.07 8.48
C ILE A 77 -13.07 3.85 8.66
N ALA A 78 -11.81 3.94 8.23
CA ALA A 78 -10.85 2.85 8.38
C ALA A 78 -10.66 2.46 9.84
N ARG A 79 -10.48 3.43 10.74
CA ARG A 79 -10.29 3.18 12.18
C ARG A 79 -11.50 2.50 12.82
N SER A 80 -12.71 2.89 12.44
CA SER A 80 -13.95 2.36 13.01
C SER A 80 -14.27 0.95 12.49
N ALA A 81 -13.79 0.60 11.30
CA ALA A 81 -14.04 -0.68 10.66
C ALA A 81 -13.06 -1.79 11.07
N VAL A 82 -11.94 -1.46 11.74
CA VAL A 82 -10.88 -2.42 12.06
C VAL A 82 -10.77 -2.65 13.58
N PRO A 83 -10.42 -3.87 14.04
CA PRO A 83 -10.26 -4.18 15.45
C PRO A 83 -9.25 -3.27 16.16
N VAL A 84 -9.54 -2.98 17.44
CA VAL A 84 -8.59 -2.29 18.33
C VAL A 84 -7.26 -3.05 18.37
N GLY A 85 -6.15 -2.31 18.24
CA GLY A 85 -4.79 -2.86 18.20
C GLY A 85 -4.25 -3.14 16.80
N GLN A 86 -5.09 -3.13 15.76
CA GLN A 86 -4.62 -3.10 14.37
C GLN A 86 -4.26 -1.67 13.95
N LYS A 87 -3.31 -1.53 13.03
CA LYS A 87 -2.80 -0.21 12.63
C LYS A 87 -3.51 0.31 11.38
N VAL A 88 -3.74 1.63 11.34
CA VAL A 88 -4.23 2.37 10.18
C VAL A 88 -3.11 3.29 9.69
N LEU A 89 -2.69 3.08 8.45
CA LEU A 89 -1.64 3.81 7.76
C LEU A 89 -2.26 4.92 6.90
N GLY A 90 -1.67 6.11 6.93
CA GLY A 90 -2.06 7.20 6.04
C GLY A 90 -1.40 7.04 4.67
N SER A 91 -2.19 6.79 3.63
CA SER A 91 -1.70 6.67 2.25
C SER A 91 -1.39 8.05 1.66
N ILE A 92 -0.16 8.24 1.18
CA ILE A 92 0.31 9.42 0.46
C ILE A 92 0.79 8.96 -0.92
N ALA A 93 0.10 9.38 -1.98
CA ALA A 93 0.41 9.04 -3.36
C ALA A 93 1.14 10.19 -4.09
N PRO A 94 1.69 9.95 -5.30
CA PRO A 94 2.16 11.02 -6.16
C PRO A 94 1.09 12.08 -6.46
N ILE A 95 1.51 13.33 -6.62
CA ILE A 95 0.60 14.46 -6.83
C ILE A 95 -0.21 14.29 -8.13
N GLU A 96 0.46 13.95 -9.22
CA GLU A 96 -0.20 13.72 -10.51
C GLU A 96 -0.57 12.25 -10.67
N ASP A 97 -0.23 11.59 -11.78
CA ASP A 97 -0.53 10.18 -11.99
C ASP A 97 0.68 9.31 -11.63
N CYS A 98 0.45 8.27 -10.84
CA CYS A 98 1.49 7.39 -10.32
C CYS A 98 2.21 6.54 -11.41
N TYR A 99 1.60 6.41 -12.60
CA TYR A 99 2.20 5.74 -13.77
C TYR A 99 2.63 6.73 -14.87
N ARG A 100 2.60 8.04 -14.58
CA ARG A 100 3.14 9.09 -15.45
C ARG A 100 4.19 9.89 -14.69
N PRO A 101 5.38 9.28 -14.42
CA PRO A 101 6.45 9.96 -13.72
C PRO A 101 6.93 11.23 -14.44
N ASP A 102 6.67 11.35 -15.75
CA ASP A 102 6.93 12.55 -16.55
C ASP A 102 6.07 13.77 -16.16
N LEU A 103 4.92 13.54 -15.49
CA LEU A 103 4.08 14.59 -14.94
C LEU A 103 4.46 14.97 -13.50
N SER A 104 5.42 14.27 -12.89
CA SER A 104 5.80 14.51 -11.51
C SER A 104 6.33 15.93 -11.31
N PRO A 105 5.83 16.67 -10.29
CA PRO A 105 6.40 17.96 -9.92
C PRO A 105 7.78 17.84 -9.23
N GLY A 106 8.29 16.62 -9.01
CA GLY A 106 9.57 16.38 -8.37
C GLY A 106 9.65 17.04 -6.99
N LYS A 107 10.72 17.80 -6.74
CA LYS A 107 10.92 18.49 -5.46
C LYS A 107 9.86 19.56 -5.15
N ALA A 108 9.20 20.12 -6.15
CA ALA A 108 8.16 21.12 -5.94
C ALA A 108 6.92 20.55 -5.22
N ALA A 109 6.78 19.21 -5.19
CA ALA A 109 5.72 18.50 -4.47
C ALA A 109 5.80 18.65 -2.94
N PHE A 110 6.97 18.98 -2.39
CA PHE A 110 7.25 18.94 -0.95
C PHE A 110 6.17 19.65 -0.11
N ALA A 111 5.78 20.87 -0.50
CA ALA A 111 4.82 21.66 0.26
C ALA A 111 3.43 21.01 0.31
N GLN A 112 3.01 20.32 -0.75
CA GLN A 112 1.73 19.61 -0.79
C GLN A 112 1.79 18.32 0.02
N HIS A 113 2.85 17.52 -0.15
CA HIS A 113 3.08 16.31 0.65
C HIS A 113 3.14 16.62 2.14
N ARG A 114 3.76 17.74 2.53
CA ARG A 114 3.85 18.17 3.94
C ARG A 114 2.49 18.51 4.53
N LYS A 115 1.61 19.15 3.75
CA LYS A 115 0.23 19.43 4.17
C LYS A 115 -0.54 18.13 4.37
N THR A 116 -0.47 17.22 3.40
CA THR A 116 -1.16 15.92 3.46
C THR A 116 -0.67 15.08 4.64
N ALA A 117 0.65 14.97 4.82
CA ALA A 117 1.26 14.22 5.91
C ALA A 117 0.81 14.73 7.29
N ARG A 118 0.83 16.05 7.50
CA ARG A 118 0.34 16.65 8.76
C ARG A 118 -1.12 16.34 9.01
N ALA A 119 -1.98 16.47 8.00
CA ALA A 119 -3.40 16.17 8.13
C ALA A 119 -3.66 14.68 8.48
N LEU A 120 -2.90 13.76 7.89
CA LEU A 120 -2.98 12.32 8.22
C LEU A 120 -2.51 12.04 9.65
N ALA A 121 -1.42 12.69 10.09
CA ALA A 121 -0.93 12.56 11.45
C ALA A 121 -1.95 13.10 12.48
N GLU A 122 -2.51 14.28 12.23
CA GLU A 122 -3.56 14.90 13.05
C GLU A 122 -4.86 14.06 13.07
N ALA A 123 -5.15 13.34 11.98
CA ALA A 123 -6.29 12.43 11.90
C ALA A 123 -6.09 11.12 12.70
N GLY A 124 -4.90 10.87 13.25
CA GLY A 124 -4.62 9.71 14.10
C GLY A 124 -4.14 8.45 13.37
N CYS A 125 -3.48 8.60 12.22
CA CYS A 125 -2.76 7.48 11.59
C CYS A 125 -1.59 7.00 12.45
N ASP A 126 -1.32 5.69 12.44
CA ASP A 126 -0.21 5.08 13.20
C ASP A 126 1.15 5.21 12.51
N ALA A 127 1.14 5.41 11.19
CA ALA A 127 2.30 5.63 10.35
C ALA A 127 1.84 6.21 9.00
N LEU A 128 2.78 6.78 8.25
CA LEU A 128 2.55 7.32 6.92
C LEU A 128 3.18 6.42 5.87
N LEU A 129 2.40 6.04 4.86
CA LEU A 129 2.82 5.22 3.75
C LEU A 129 2.86 6.07 2.48
N CYS A 130 4.05 6.54 2.12
CA CYS A 130 4.33 7.19 0.84
C CYS A 130 4.40 6.10 -0.23
N GLU A 131 3.33 5.86 -0.98
CA GLU A 131 3.22 4.71 -1.87
C GLU A 131 3.07 5.01 -3.36
N THR A 132 3.47 4.03 -4.18
CA THR A 132 3.33 4.04 -5.63
C THR A 132 4.11 5.19 -6.28
N PHE A 133 5.29 5.51 -5.75
CA PHE A 133 6.18 6.50 -6.36
C PHE A 133 7.03 5.88 -7.47
N ALA A 134 6.92 6.44 -8.68
CA ALA A 134 7.75 6.11 -9.85
C ALA A 134 8.76 7.22 -10.22
N HIS A 135 8.83 8.30 -9.43
CA HIS A 135 9.72 9.43 -9.69
C HIS A 135 10.57 9.76 -8.45
N GLN A 136 11.90 9.60 -8.55
CA GLN A 136 12.84 9.72 -7.43
C GLN A 136 12.68 11.03 -6.66
N ALA A 137 12.73 12.18 -7.35
CA ALA A 137 12.77 13.46 -6.66
C ALA A 137 11.47 13.77 -5.90
N GLU A 138 10.35 13.19 -6.33
CA GLU A 138 9.08 13.34 -5.62
C GLU A 138 8.97 12.35 -4.46
N ALA A 139 9.41 11.11 -4.66
CA ALA A 139 9.46 10.08 -3.61
C ALA A 139 10.21 10.58 -2.37
N LEU A 140 11.40 11.18 -2.58
CA LEU A 140 12.22 11.71 -1.50
C LEU A 140 11.60 12.98 -0.88
N ALA A 141 10.99 13.84 -1.70
CA ALA A 141 10.27 15.01 -1.18
C ALA A 141 9.06 14.60 -0.30
N ALA A 142 8.34 13.54 -0.66
CA ALA A 142 7.24 12.99 0.13
C ALA A 142 7.75 12.39 1.46
N LEU A 143 8.84 11.61 1.41
CA LEU A 143 9.49 11.06 2.59
C LEU A 143 9.93 12.15 3.56
N GLU A 144 10.70 13.15 3.10
CA GLU A 144 11.15 14.26 3.93
C GLU A 144 9.97 15.01 4.56
N ALA A 145 8.94 15.30 3.76
CA ALA A 145 7.74 15.99 4.21
C ALA A 145 6.94 15.19 5.27
N ALA A 146 6.88 13.87 5.12
CA ALA A 146 6.19 12.99 6.06
C ALA A 146 6.95 12.84 7.39
N ARG A 147 8.29 12.83 7.36
CA ARG A 147 9.12 12.70 8.56
C ARG A 147 8.97 13.86 9.54
N ASP A 148 8.64 15.05 9.04
CA ASP A 148 8.34 16.23 9.87
C ASP A 148 7.19 16.03 10.85
N THR A 149 6.36 14.99 10.68
CA THR A 149 5.25 14.67 11.57
C THR A 149 5.67 13.91 12.83
N GLY A 150 6.86 13.30 12.83
CA GLY A 150 7.33 12.43 13.91
C GLY A 150 6.69 11.04 13.94
N LEU A 151 5.76 10.72 13.03
CA LEU A 151 5.25 9.36 12.84
C LEU A 151 6.27 8.50 12.08
N PRO A 152 6.22 7.15 12.22
CA PRO A 152 6.97 6.27 11.34
C PRO A 152 6.57 6.49 9.88
N VAL A 153 7.55 6.57 8.98
CA VAL A 153 7.34 6.83 7.55
C VAL A 153 7.88 5.69 6.71
N TRP A 154 7.02 5.15 5.87
CA TRP A 154 7.31 4.07 4.94
C TRP A 154 7.31 4.62 3.53
N LEU A 155 8.26 4.18 2.71
CA LEU A 155 8.34 4.54 1.30
C LEU A 155 8.18 3.30 0.43
N SER A 156 7.14 3.28 -0.41
CA SER A 156 6.89 2.25 -1.41
C SER A 156 7.13 2.79 -2.81
N LEU A 157 8.03 2.14 -3.54
CA LEU A 157 8.34 2.44 -4.93
C LEU A 157 7.55 1.53 -5.87
N THR A 158 7.28 2.01 -7.08
CA THR A 158 6.69 1.20 -8.15
C THR A 158 7.49 1.33 -9.44
N ALA A 159 7.56 0.23 -10.18
CA ALA A 159 8.02 0.21 -11.56
C ALA A 159 6.85 0.18 -12.55
N GLY A 160 5.63 0.48 -12.11
CA GLY A 160 4.43 0.36 -12.94
C GLY A 160 3.90 -1.07 -13.02
N PRO A 161 2.71 -1.26 -13.61
CA PRO A 161 2.00 -2.53 -13.58
C PRO A 161 2.79 -3.67 -14.24
N PHE A 162 3.68 -3.37 -15.19
CA PHE A 162 4.47 -4.36 -15.94
C PHE A 162 5.98 -4.24 -15.70
N GLY A 163 6.43 -3.40 -14.77
CA GLY A 163 7.83 -3.25 -14.40
C GLY A 163 8.67 -2.40 -15.37
N GLU A 164 8.06 -1.40 -16.01
CA GLU A 164 8.63 -0.59 -17.09
C GLU A 164 9.11 0.82 -16.67
N LEU A 165 8.64 1.37 -15.55
CA LEU A 165 8.87 2.78 -15.19
C LEU A 165 10.19 3.03 -14.44
N LEU A 166 10.62 2.06 -13.64
CA LEU A 166 11.87 2.08 -12.89
C LEU A 166 12.54 0.72 -13.03
N THR A 167 13.86 0.68 -12.96
CA THR A 167 14.65 -0.54 -12.94
C THR A 167 14.96 -0.97 -11.50
N PRO A 168 15.37 -2.24 -11.27
CA PRO A 168 15.90 -2.64 -9.96
C PRO A 168 17.09 -1.79 -9.49
N SER A 169 17.93 -1.30 -10.42
CA SER A 169 19.02 -0.39 -10.07
C SER A 169 18.50 0.95 -9.51
N ASP A 170 17.44 1.49 -10.12
CA ASP A 170 16.79 2.71 -9.64
C ASP A 170 16.19 2.51 -8.25
N PHE A 171 15.53 1.37 -8.01
CA PHE A 171 15.04 0.99 -6.67
C PHE A 171 16.16 0.99 -5.63
N GLY A 172 17.29 0.36 -5.95
CA GLY A 172 18.46 0.36 -5.06
C GLY A 172 19.02 1.76 -4.81
N GLN A 173 19.07 2.63 -5.82
CA GLN A 173 19.52 4.01 -5.67
C GLN A 173 18.60 4.85 -4.81
N ILE A 174 17.31 4.90 -5.16
CA ILE A 174 16.29 5.66 -4.44
C ILE A 174 16.19 5.15 -2.99
N GLY A 175 16.25 3.83 -2.80
CA GLY A 175 16.26 3.21 -1.49
C GLY A 175 17.44 3.66 -0.63
N ARG A 176 18.67 3.73 -1.17
CA ARG A 176 19.84 4.23 -0.42
C ARG A 176 19.66 5.69 0.03
N GLU A 177 19.13 6.52 -0.85
CA GLU A 177 18.84 7.93 -0.52
C GLU A 177 17.76 8.03 0.56
N ALA A 178 16.71 7.22 0.47
CA ALA A 178 15.67 7.13 1.49
C ALA A 178 16.19 6.64 2.86
N VAL A 179 17.11 5.66 2.88
CA VAL A 179 17.79 5.21 4.11
C VAL A 179 18.62 6.34 4.72
N ALA A 180 19.38 7.08 3.91
CA ALA A 180 20.15 8.24 4.39
C ALA A 180 19.24 9.34 4.97
N LEU A 181 18.02 9.46 4.44
CA LEU A 181 16.98 10.36 4.96
C LEU A 181 16.22 9.79 6.16
N GLY A 182 16.52 8.58 6.63
CA GLY A 182 15.91 7.98 7.82
C GLY A 182 14.50 7.45 7.61
N VAL A 183 14.25 6.75 6.49
CA VAL A 183 13.03 5.96 6.27
C VAL A 183 12.94 4.79 7.27
N ASP A 184 11.75 4.51 7.80
CA ASP A 184 11.55 3.40 8.75
C ASP A 184 11.35 2.05 8.05
N ARG A 185 10.87 2.08 6.80
CA ARG A 185 10.62 0.88 5.98
C ARG A 185 10.64 1.20 4.50
N LEU A 186 11.26 0.34 3.70
CA LEU A 186 11.17 0.38 2.25
C LEU A 186 10.20 -0.68 1.76
N LEU A 187 9.43 -0.36 0.73
CA LEU A 187 8.49 -1.28 0.11
C LEU A 187 8.53 -1.22 -1.42
N ALA A 188 8.01 -2.28 -2.04
CA ALA A 188 7.71 -2.33 -3.46
C ALA A 188 6.23 -2.66 -3.66
N ASN A 189 5.54 -1.88 -4.49
CA ASN A 189 4.11 -2.09 -4.76
C ASN A 189 3.70 -1.78 -6.19
N CYS A 190 2.47 -2.15 -6.54
CA CYS A 190 1.85 -1.86 -7.83
C CYS A 190 2.61 -2.40 -9.07
N ILE A 191 3.49 -3.38 -8.87
CA ILE A 191 4.13 -4.17 -9.94
C ILE A 191 3.43 -5.52 -10.00
N ALA A 192 3.29 -6.12 -11.18
CA ALA A 192 2.82 -7.50 -11.31
C ALA A 192 3.61 -8.46 -10.40
N ALA A 193 2.92 -9.30 -9.64
CA ALA A 193 3.56 -10.22 -8.69
C ALA A 193 4.64 -11.10 -9.33
N THR A 194 4.44 -11.56 -10.56
CA THR A 194 5.42 -12.36 -11.32
C THR A 194 6.70 -11.63 -11.69
N ARG A 195 6.70 -10.29 -11.62
CA ARG A 195 7.84 -9.42 -11.95
C ARG A 195 8.44 -8.74 -10.73
N MET A 196 7.88 -8.95 -9.55
CA MET A 196 8.21 -8.19 -8.34
C MET A 196 9.60 -8.54 -7.78
N THR A 197 10.03 -9.79 -7.88
CA THR A 197 11.22 -10.31 -7.17
C THR A 197 12.50 -9.48 -7.35
N PRO A 198 12.93 -9.08 -8.57
CA PRO A 198 14.16 -8.30 -8.75
C PRO A 198 14.14 -6.94 -8.03
N PHE A 199 12.97 -6.34 -7.90
CA PHE A 199 12.80 -5.06 -7.19
C PHE A 199 12.88 -5.24 -5.67
N VAL A 200 12.38 -6.36 -5.16
CA VAL A 200 12.48 -6.74 -3.74
C VAL A 200 13.93 -6.99 -3.35
N GLU A 201 14.67 -7.74 -4.18
CA GLU A 201 16.10 -8.01 -3.98
C GLU A 201 16.93 -6.72 -3.94
N ALA A 202 16.64 -5.76 -4.81
CA ALA A 202 17.33 -4.47 -4.83
C ALA A 202 17.19 -3.71 -3.50
N LEU A 203 16.00 -3.74 -2.88
CA LEU A 203 15.74 -3.06 -1.61
C LEU A 203 16.23 -3.86 -0.39
N ALA A 204 16.19 -5.20 -0.45
CA ALA A 204 16.58 -6.07 0.66
C ALA A 204 18.03 -5.87 1.12
N SER A 205 18.91 -5.49 0.19
CA SER A 205 20.33 -5.24 0.46
C SER A 205 20.61 -3.98 1.32
N LEU A 206 19.60 -3.17 1.62
CA LEU A 206 19.77 -1.83 2.20
C LEU A 206 19.66 -1.77 3.74
N GLY A 207 19.41 -2.90 4.40
CA GLY A 207 19.50 -3.02 5.86
C GLY A 207 18.36 -2.36 6.66
N VAL A 208 17.29 -1.93 6.00
CA VAL A 208 16.05 -1.45 6.64
C VAL A 208 14.92 -2.47 6.45
N PRO A 209 13.89 -2.49 7.32
CA PRO A 209 12.74 -3.38 7.14
C PRO A 209 12.12 -3.25 5.76
N LEU A 210 11.78 -4.40 5.16
CA LEU A 210 11.24 -4.50 3.82
C LEU A 210 9.76 -4.89 3.84
N GLY A 211 8.96 -4.37 2.91
CA GLY A 211 7.59 -4.80 2.67
C GLY A 211 7.25 -4.94 1.19
N VAL A 212 6.28 -5.79 0.85
CA VAL A 212 5.90 -6.04 -0.55
C VAL A 212 4.39 -6.22 -0.68
N TYR A 213 3.77 -5.54 -1.62
CA TYR A 213 2.34 -5.75 -1.94
C TYR A 213 2.11 -5.51 -3.43
N ALA A 214 2.09 -6.61 -4.19
CA ALA A 214 2.09 -6.61 -5.64
C ALA A 214 0.67 -6.62 -6.24
N ASN A 215 0.55 -6.18 -7.49
CA ASN A 215 -0.64 -6.38 -8.31
C ASN A 215 -0.81 -7.86 -8.66
N ALA A 216 -2.05 -8.26 -8.97
CA ALA A 216 -2.36 -9.57 -9.54
C ALA A 216 -1.92 -9.74 -11.02
N GLY A 217 -1.13 -8.81 -11.56
CA GLY A 217 -0.63 -8.87 -12.93
C GLY A 217 -1.74 -8.77 -13.99
N ALA A 218 -1.53 -9.36 -15.15
CA ALA A 218 -2.53 -9.49 -16.20
C ALA A 218 -3.54 -10.63 -15.89
N LYS A 219 -4.73 -10.57 -16.50
CA LYS A 219 -5.81 -11.55 -16.23
C LYS A 219 -5.41 -12.99 -16.58
N ASP A 220 -4.59 -13.17 -17.61
CA ASP A 220 -4.09 -14.47 -18.07
C ASP A 220 -3.05 -15.09 -17.12
N GLU A 221 -2.42 -14.31 -16.25
CA GLU A 221 -1.61 -14.81 -15.14
C GLU A 221 -2.51 -15.47 -14.06
N ARG A 222 -3.83 -15.22 -14.13
CA ARG A 222 -4.87 -15.81 -13.28
C ARG A 222 -4.63 -15.58 -11.78
N LEU A 223 -3.89 -14.54 -11.39
CA LEU A 223 -3.60 -14.25 -9.98
C LEU A 223 -4.69 -13.40 -9.31
N GLY A 224 -5.75 -13.00 -10.02
CA GLY A 224 -6.82 -12.14 -9.50
C GLY A 224 -7.70 -11.56 -10.61
N TRP A 225 -8.24 -10.35 -10.38
CA TRP A 225 -9.10 -9.58 -11.31
C TRP A 225 -10.41 -10.27 -11.70
N GLY A 226 -11.44 -10.20 -10.84
CA GLY A 226 -12.80 -10.70 -11.14
C GLY A 226 -12.94 -12.22 -11.15
N ASP A 227 -11.86 -12.95 -11.43
CA ASP A 227 -11.71 -14.41 -11.28
C ASP A 227 -10.96 -14.76 -9.98
N ALA A 228 -11.18 -13.99 -8.91
CA ALA A 228 -10.55 -14.22 -7.61
C ALA A 228 -11.12 -15.49 -6.97
N ALA A 229 -10.56 -16.63 -7.35
CA ALA A 229 -10.80 -17.95 -6.77
C ALA A 229 -9.67 -18.32 -5.79
N GLU A 230 -9.89 -19.38 -5.00
CA GLU A 230 -8.91 -19.84 -4.01
C GLU A 230 -7.56 -20.21 -4.67
N ASP A 231 -7.58 -20.81 -5.87
CA ASP A 231 -6.39 -21.16 -6.64
C ASP A 231 -5.56 -19.93 -7.06
N ALA A 232 -6.22 -18.79 -7.32
CA ALA A 232 -5.56 -17.53 -7.65
C ALA A 232 -4.85 -16.94 -6.41
N ALA A 233 -5.49 -17.03 -5.25
CA ALA A 233 -4.91 -16.60 -3.98
C ALA A 233 -3.69 -17.47 -3.59
N GLU A 234 -3.77 -18.78 -3.76
CA GLU A 234 -2.67 -19.71 -3.50
C GLU A 234 -1.45 -19.43 -4.40
N ARG A 235 -1.66 -19.22 -5.70
CA ARG A 235 -0.58 -18.86 -6.63
C ARG A 235 0.06 -17.51 -6.29
N TYR A 236 -0.70 -16.55 -5.77
CA TYR A 236 -0.13 -15.31 -5.24
C TYR A 236 0.72 -15.55 -3.99
N VAL A 237 0.29 -16.46 -3.09
CA VAL A 237 1.06 -16.84 -1.90
C VAL A 237 2.40 -17.46 -2.27
N GLU A 238 2.47 -18.33 -3.27
CA GLU A 238 3.73 -18.94 -3.75
C GLU A 238 4.77 -17.88 -4.18
N LEU A 239 4.31 -16.78 -4.79
CA LEU A 239 5.18 -15.65 -5.14
C LEU A 239 5.59 -14.86 -3.89
N ALA A 240 4.67 -14.66 -2.96
CA ALA A 240 4.94 -13.98 -1.70
C ALA A 240 5.92 -14.72 -0.79
N GLU A 241 5.96 -16.06 -0.84
CA GLU A 241 6.96 -16.87 -0.12
C GLU A 241 8.37 -16.48 -0.52
N ARG A 242 8.63 -16.26 -1.82
CA ARG A 242 9.93 -15.81 -2.31
C ARG A 242 10.31 -14.45 -1.73
N TRP A 243 9.35 -13.52 -1.65
CA TRP A 243 9.61 -12.20 -1.06
C TRP A 243 9.90 -12.30 0.44
N ALA A 244 9.21 -13.20 1.15
CA ALA A 244 9.49 -13.48 2.55
C ALA A 244 10.90 -14.08 2.75
N GLU A 245 11.32 -15.01 1.89
CA GLU A 245 12.66 -15.60 1.89
C GLU A 245 13.77 -14.56 1.64
N ILE A 246 13.50 -13.57 0.78
CA ILE A 246 14.41 -12.43 0.55
C ILE A 246 14.51 -11.50 1.78
N GLY A 247 13.51 -11.53 2.68
CA GLY A 247 13.52 -10.76 3.93
C GLY A 247 12.37 -9.77 4.08
N ALA A 248 11.33 -9.84 3.25
CA ALA A 248 10.11 -9.06 3.47
C ALA A 248 9.50 -9.41 4.84
N THR A 249 9.14 -8.38 5.61
CA THR A 249 8.51 -8.52 6.94
C THR A 249 7.08 -7.98 6.99
N VAL A 250 6.66 -7.31 5.92
CA VAL A 250 5.29 -6.91 5.61
C VAL A 250 4.92 -7.49 4.24
N ILE A 251 3.79 -8.17 4.14
CA ILE A 251 3.23 -8.62 2.85
C ILE A 251 1.76 -8.22 2.77
N GLY A 252 1.31 -7.73 1.62
CA GLY A 252 -0.10 -7.43 1.34
C GLY A 252 -0.46 -7.64 -0.12
N GLY A 253 -1.57 -7.03 -0.55
CA GLY A 253 -2.04 -7.07 -1.92
C GLY A 253 -2.18 -5.67 -2.52
N CYS A 254 -2.06 -5.57 -3.85
CA CYS A 254 -2.41 -4.36 -4.59
C CYS A 254 -3.42 -4.67 -5.69
N CYS A 255 -3.55 -3.83 -6.72
CA CYS A 255 -4.61 -3.91 -7.72
C CYS A 255 -4.84 -5.33 -8.28
N GLY A 256 -6.10 -5.76 -8.27
CA GLY A 256 -6.54 -7.07 -8.76
C GLY A 256 -6.52 -8.18 -7.72
N THR A 257 -5.92 -7.96 -6.55
CA THR A 257 -6.06 -8.84 -5.37
C THR A 257 -7.30 -8.44 -4.55
N GLY A 258 -7.65 -9.26 -3.54
CA GLY A 258 -8.79 -9.00 -2.66
C GLY A 258 -8.70 -9.73 -1.31
N PRO A 259 -9.78 -9.74 -0.51
CA PRO A 259 -9.81 -10.39 0.80
C PRO A 259 -9.43 -11.87 0.79
N LEU A 260 -9.70 -12.59 -0.31
CA LEU A 260 -9.27 -13.99 -0.49
C LEU A 260 -7.73 -14.13 -0.46
N HIS A 261 -7.02 -13.24 -1.17
CA HIS A 261 -5.55 -13.20 -1.16
C HIS A 261 -5.01 -12.88 0.22
N ILE A 262 -5.58 -11.87 0.88
CA ILE A 262 -5.16 -11.49 2.24
C ILE A 262 -5.39 -12.63 3.23
N ARG A 263 -6.49 -13.38 3.11
CA ARG A 263 -6.76 -14.56 3.92
C ARG A 263 -5.75 -15.67 3.68
N ALA A 264 -5.40 -15.94 2.42
CA ALA A 264 -4.39 -16.94 2.08
C ALA A 264 -2.99 -16.55 2.62
N LEU A 265 -2.59 -15.29 2.45
CA LEU A 265 -1.34 -14.74 3.01
C LEU A 265 -1.31 -14.83 4.54
N SER A 266 -2.39 -14.42 5.20
CA SER A 266 -2.52 -14.50 6.66
C SER A 266 -2.39 -15.94 7.15
N LYS A 267 -3.12 -16.88 6.55
CA LYS A 267 -3.03 -18.31 6.85
C LYS A 267 -1.60 -18.83 6.68
N ARG A 268 -0.90 -18.42 5.62
CA ARG A 268 0.47 -18.90 5.35
C ARG A 268 1.52 -18.34 6.31
N PHE A 269 1.47 -17.04 6.60
CA PHE A 269 2.57 -16.34 7.27
C PHE A 269 2.33 -15.99 8.74
N ARG A 270 1.10 -16.14 9.25
CA ARG A 270 0.79 -15.93 10.67
C ARG A 270 0.60 -17.21 11.47
N SER A 271 0.26 -18.33 10.82
CA SER A 271 -0.05 -19.60 11.52
C SER A 271 1.16 -20.36 12.06
N GLY A 272 2.38 -19.84 11.93
CA GLY A 272 3.60 -20.47 12.47
C GLY A 272 3.87 -20.23 13.97
N ALA A 273 3.02 -19.48 14.67
CA ALA A 273 3.23 -19.18 16.10
C ALA A 273 2.52 -20.16 17.07
N GLY A 274 1.77 -21.14 16.57
CA GLY A 274 0.91 -22.01 17.39
C GLY A 274 1.25 -23.50 17.45
N ASP A 275 1.98 -24.06 16.47
CA ASP A 275 2.06 -25.53 16.30
C ASP A 275 3.41 -26.17 16.69
N VAL A 276 4.16 -25.56 17.62
CA VAL A 276 5.41 -26.16 18.17
C VAL A 276 5.26 -26.66 19.62
N LEU A 277 4.04 -26.64 20.19
CA LEU A 277 3.77 -27.20 21.51
C LEU A 277 2.71 -28.30 21.43
N GLY A 278 3.05 -29.42 20.81
CA GLY A 278 2.10 -30.54 20.69
C GLY A 278 2.59 -31.82 20.04
N ALA A 279 3.88 -32.16 20.13
CA ALA A 279 4.36 -33.50 19.77
C ALA A 279 5.70 -33.81 20.46
N GLY A 280 5.61 -34.23 21.73
CA GLY A 280 6.74 -34.74 22.49
C GLY A 280 6.59 -34.45 23.97
N VAL A 281 5.85 -35.28 24.70
CA VAL A 281 6.32 -36.40 25.56
C VAL A 281 5.07 -37.17 25.98
#